data_AF-A0A257M749-F1
#
_entry.id   AF-A0A257M749-F1
#
_cell.length_a   1.000
_cell.length_b   1.000
_cell.length_c   1.000
_cell.angle_alpha   90.00
_cell.angle_beta   90.00
_cell.angle_gamma   90.00
#
_symmetry.space_group_name_H-M   'P 1'
#
loop_
_entity.id
_entity.type
_entity.pdbx_description
1 polymer ?
#
loop_
_entity_poly.entity_id
_entity_poly.type
_entity_poly.pdbx_seq_one_letter_code
_entity_poly.pdbx_strand_id
1 'polypeptide(L)'
;MRLAASYILFAIIATAANLGSQFVAAKFSPAVLEPWLSLMIGTGVGLVVKYVLDKQFIFRADHLQKSTQLARSFFLYTLSGGFTTVLFWGAELGFLHAWPGWPAARYVGGALGLAAGYAFKYQLDRRFAFA
;
A
#
# COMPACT_ATOMS: atom_id res chain seq x y z
N MET A 1 13.48 -16.76 2.66
CA MET A 1 12.71 -17.03 1.42
C MET A 1 11.20 -17.11 1.64
N ARG A 2 10.70 -17.79 2.69
CA ARG A 2 9.24 -17.87 2.98
C ARG A 2 8.54 -16.51 3.11
N LEU A 3 9.13 -15.55 3.83
CA LEU A 3 8.50 -14.25 4.08
C LEU A 3 8.27 -13.44 2.79
N ALA A 4 9.32 -13.29 1.96
CA ALA A 4 9.22 -12.55 0.69
C ALA A 4 8.18 -13.17 -0.26
N ALA A 5 8.16 -14.51 -0.37
CA ALA A 5 7.17 -15.22 -1.19
C ALA A 5 5.74 -14.98 -0.68
N SER A 6 5.49 -15.05 0.63
CA SER A 6 4.19 -14.71 1.22
C SER A 6 3.82 -13.25 0.98
N TYR A 7 4.77 -12.32 1.10
CA TYR A 7 4.54 -10.90 0.82
C TYR A 7 4.06 -10.67 -0.61
N ILE A 8 4.73 -11.29 -1.59
CA ILE A 8 4.38 -11.21 -3.00
C ILE A 8 3.00 -11.85 -3.25
N LEU A 9 2.75 -13.04 -2.70
CA LEU A 9 1.46 -13.71 -2.84
C LEU A 9 0.31 -12.85 -2.28
N PHE A 10 0.48 -12.28 -1.10
CA PHE A 10 -0.54 -11.41 -0.50
C PHE A 10 -0.72 -10.10 -1.27
N ALA A 11 0.36 -9.57 -1.87
CA ALA A 11 0.25 -8.43 -2.77
C ALA A 11 -0.57 -8.79 -4.01
N ILE A 12 -0.35 -9.96 -4.62
CA ILE A 12 -1.12 -10.44 -5.77
C ILE A 12 -2.60 -10.59 -5.40
N ILE A 13 -2.91 -11.22 -4.26
CA ILE A 13 -4.29 -11.39 -3.78
C ILE A 13 -4.96 -10.03 -3.54
N ALA A 14 -4.27 -9.11 -2.86
CA ALA A 14 -4.80 -7.77 -2.62
C ALA A 14 -5.03 -6.98 -3.92
N THR A 15 -4.13 -7.10 -4.90
CA THR A 15 -4.29 -6.49 -6.23
C THR A 15 -5.48 -7.09 -6.98
N ALA A 16 -5.65 -8.41 -6.95
CA ALA A 16 -6.81 -9.05 -7.56
C ALA A 16 -8.13 -8.61 -6.91
N ALA A 17 -8.17 -8.52 -5.57
CA ALA A 17 -9.33 -8.02 -4.84
C ALA A 17 -9.61 -6.53 -5.14
N ASN A 18 -8.57 -5.71 -5.25
CA ASN A 18 -8.67 -4.32 -5.67
C ASN A 18 -9.29 -4.23 -7.07
N LEU A 19 -8.68 -4.82 -8.09
CA LEU A 19 -9.17 -4.75 -9.48
C LEU A 19 -10.55 -5.38 -9.65
N GLY A 20 -10.82 -6.51 -8.99
CA GLY A 20 -12.12 -7.17 -9.03
C GLY A 20 -13.23 -6.30 -8.43
N SER A 21 -12.94 -5.60 -7.33
CA SER A 21 -13.91 -4.68 -6.74
C SER A 21 -14.06 -3.38 -7.53
N GLN A 22 -13.00 -2.87 -8.18
CA GLN A 22 -13.14 -1.79 -9.18
C GLN A 22 -14.08 -2.20 -10.31
N PHE A 23 -13.88 -3.39 -10.89
CA PHE A 23 -14.71 -3.90 -11.98
C PHE A 23 -16.18 -4.07 -11.58
N VAL A 24 -16.45 -4.52 -10.34
CA VAL A 24 -17.82 -4.61 -9.83
C VAL A 24 -18.40 -3.21 -9.60
N ALA A 25 -17.67 -2.33 -8.92
CA ALA A 25 -18.09 -0.95 -8.65
C ALA A 25 -18.41 -0.18 -9.94
N ALA A 26 -17.62 -0.39 -10.99
CA ALA A 26 -17.80 0.27 -12.28
C ALA A 26 -19.17 0.00 -12.90
N LYS A 27 -19.72 -1.21 -12.69
CA LYS A 27 -21.02 -1.63 -13.25
C LYS A 27 -22.22 -0.96 -12.58
N PHE A 28 -22.07 -0.53 -11.33
CA PHE A 28 -23.17 0.01 -10.51
C PHE A 28 -23.01 1.50 -10.23
N SER A 29 -21.91 2.12 -10.67
CA SER A 29 -21.63 3.54 -10.43
C SER A 29 -22.23 4.42 -11.53
N PRO A 30 -22.77 5.61 -11.19
CA PRO A 30 -23.15 6.60 -12.18
C PRO A 30 -21.95 7.00 -13.05
N ALA A 31 -22.14 7.14 -14.36
CA ALA A 31 -21.05 7.39 -15.32
C ALA A 31 -20.13 8.56 -14.95
N VAL A 32 -20.68 9.63 -14.35
CA VAL A 32 -19.91 10.80 -13.90
C VAL A 32 -18.97 10.49 -12.72
N LEU A 33 -19.38 9.58 -11.84
CA LEU A 33 -18.65 9.23 -10.62
C LEU A 33 -17.87 7.93 -10.73
N GLU A 34 -18.08 7.16 -11.81
CA GLU A 34 -17.55 5.81 -11.99
C GLU A 34 -16.04 5.72 -11.74
N PRO A 35 -15.16 6.52 -12.38
CA PRO A 35 -13.72 6.33 -12.21
C PRO A 35 -13.26 6.56 -10.77
N TRP A 36 -13.91 7.50 -10.07
CA TRP A 36 -13.59 7.85 -8.69
C TRP A 36 -14.11 6.81 -7.71
N LEU A 37 -15.38 6.38 -7.86
CA LEU A 37 -15.97 5.37 -6.99
C LEU A 37 -15.28 4.02 -7.15
N SER A 38 -14.99 3.61 -8.38
CA SER A 38 -14.22 2.40 -8.67
C SER A 38 -12.85 2.45 -7.99
N LEU A 39 -12.09 3.54 -8.17
CA LEU A 39 -10.78 3.70 -7.55
C LEU A 39 -10.84 3.67 -6.01
N MET A 40 -11.82 4.36 -5.40
CA MET A 40 -11.98 4.41 -3.95
C MET A 40 -12.37 3.05 -3.38
N ILE A 41 -13.33 2.35 -3.98
CA ILE A 41 -13.78 1.02 -3.56
C ILE A 41 -12.63 0.02 -3.74
N GLY A 42 -11.98 0.02 -4.90
CA GLY A 42 -10.82 -0.83 -5.18
C GLY A 42 -9.72 -0.67 -4.14
N THR A 43 -9.33 0.58 -3.88
CA THR A 43 -8.29 0.92 -2.90
C THR A 43 -8.69 0.47 -1.50
N GLY A 44 -9.92 0.76 -1.07
CA GLY A 44 -10.43 0.36 0.23
C GLY A 44 -10.41 -1.16 0.43
N VAL A 45 -10.97 -1.91 -0.53
CA VAL A 45 -10.99 -3.38 -0.49
C VAL A 45 -9.58 -3.95 -0.51
N GLY A 46 -8.71 -3.47 -1.40
CA GLY A 46 -7.32 -3.92 -1.49
C GLY A 46 -6.55 -3.70 -0.19
N LEU A 47 -6.70 -2.53 0.44
CA LEU A 47 -6.08 -2.21 1.72
C LEU A 47 -6.57 -3.11 2.85
N VAL A 48 -7.89 -3.33 2.95
CA VAL A 48 -8.47 -4.21 3.97
C VAL A 48 -7.98 -5.64 3.81
N VAL A 49 -8.03 -6.19 2.58
CA VAL A 49 -7.55 -7.55 2.29
C VAL A 49 -6.07 -7.68 2.64
N LYS A 50 -5.24 -6.72 2.20
CA LYS A 50 -3.81 -6.74 2.49
C LYS A 50 -3.52 -6.66 3.99
N TYR A 51 -4.22 -5.77 4.71
CA TYR A 51 -4.07 -5.61 6.15
C TYR A 51 -4.40 -6.92 6.89
N VAL A 52 -5.50 -7.58 6.56
CA VAL A 52 -5.90 -8.84 7.21
C VAL A 52 -4.86 -9.93 6.98
N LEU A 53 -4.37 -10.08 5.74
CA LEU A 53 -3.34 -11.07 5.40
C LEU A 53 -2.02 -10.78 6.13
N ASP A 54 -1.58 -9.52 6.15
CA ASP A 54 -0.35 -9.13 6.83
C ASP A 54 -0.46 -9.32 8.35
N LYS A 55 -1.59 -8.93 8.94
CA LYS A 55 -1.87 -9.13 10.36
C LYS A 55 -1.76 -10.59 10.75
N GLN A 56 -2.43 -11.48 10.01
CA GLN A 56 -2.55 -12.90 10.35
C GLN A 56 -1.27 -13.68 10.06
N PHE A 57 -0.70 -13.50 8.87
CA PHE A 57 0.34 -14.42 8.38
C PHE A 57 1.75 -13.86 8.48
N ILE A 58 1.92 -12.54 8.33
CA ILE A 58 3.24 -11.90 8.36
C ILE A 58 3.62 -11.51 9.79
N PHE A 59 2.81 -10.67 10.43
CA PHE A 59 3.10 -10.12 11.74
C PHE A 59 2.52 -10.96 12.88
N ARG A 60 1.58 -11.86 12.58
CA ARG A 60 0.93 -12.76 13.56
C ARG A 60 0.41 -12.00 14.79
N ALA A 61 -0.26 -10.88 14.53
CA ALA A 61 -0.74 -9.97 15.57
C ALA A 61 -2.13 -10.42 16.10
N ASP A 62 -2.16 -11.62 16.67
CA ASP A 62 -3.39 -12.24 17.22
C ASP A 62 -3.88 -11.57 18.50
N HIS A 63 -3.02 -10.77 19.15
CA HIS A 63 -3.36 -9.95 20.32
C HIS A 63 -4.28 -8.77 19.99
N LEU A 64 -4.31 -8.32 18.73
CA LEU A 64 -5.19 -7.25 18.27
C LEU A 64 -6.60 -7.81 17.99
N GLN A 65 -7.46 -7.78 19.02
CA GLN A 65 -8.83 -8.33 18.95
C GLN A 65 -9.92 -7.28 19.21
N LYS A 66 -9.62 -6.24 20.00
CA LYS A 66 -10.62 -5.19 20.28
C LYS A 66 -10.79 -4.28 19.07
N SER A 67 -12.04 -3.87 18.80
CA SER A 67 -12.38 -2.99 17.67
C SER A 67 -11.55 -1.70 17.66
N THR A 68 -11.35 -1.07 18.82
CA THR A 68 -10.53 0.15 18.95
C THR A 68 -9.06 -0.07 18.60
N GLN A 69 -8.50 -1.23 18.98
CA GLN A 69 -7.11 -1.59 18.66
C GLN A 69 -6.96 -1.91 17.16
N LEU A 70 -7.93 -2.62 16.57
CA LEU A 70 -7.96 -2.92 15.14
C LEU A 70 -8.06 -1.65 14.30
N ALA A 71 -8.95 -0.72 14.68
CA ALA A 71 -9.08 0.57 14.00
C ALA A 71 -7.79 1.39 14.04
N ARG A 72 -7.15 1.48 15.22
CA ARG A 72 -5.86 2.16 15.37
C ARG A 72 -4.75 1.50 14.55
N SER A 73 -4.67 0.18 14.59
CA SER A 73 -3.68 -0.60 13.82
C SER A 73 -3.86 -0.40 12.32
N PHE A 74 -5.09 -0.51 11.82
CA PHE A 74 -5.42 -0.27 10.41
C PHE A 74 -5.13 1.17 9.97
N PHE A 75 -5.42 2.15 10.82
CA PHE A 75 -5.08 3.55 10.55
C PHE A 75 -3.56 3.74 10.42
N LEU A 76 -2.77 3.23 11.37
CA LEU A 76 -1.31 3.32 11.31
C LEU A 76 -0.72 2.56 10.12
N TYR A 77 -1.29 1.40 9.78
CA TYR A 77 -0.91 0.62 8.61
C TYR A 77 -1.15 1.37 7.29
N THR A 78 -2.29 2.08 7.20
CA THR A 78 -2.64 2.89 6.04
C THR A 78 -1.75 4.13 5.97
N LEU A 79 -1.53 4.79 7.11
CA LEU A 79 -0.67 5.97 7.22
C LEU A 79 0.77 5.66 6.82
N SER A 80 1.33 4.52 7.25
CA SER A 80 2.68 4.10 6.84
C SER A 80 2.76 3.85 5.33
N GLY A 81 1.71 3.29 4.73
CA GLY A 81 1.58 3.17 3.27
C GLY A 81 1.66 4.52 2.56
N GLY A 82 0.80 5.47 2.97
CA GLY A 82 0.80 6.83 2.43
C GLY A 82 2.15 7.54 2.59
N PHE A 83 2.77 7.43 3.76
CA PHE A 83 4.11 7.97 4.01
C PHE A 83 5.16 7.41 3.04
N THR A 84 5.18 6.10 2.82
CA THR A 84 6.15 5.49 1.90
C THR A 84 5.90 5.85 0.44
N THR A 85 4.64 6.08 0.05
CA THR A 85 4.31 6.61 -1.29
C THR A 85 4.84 8.03 -1.47
N VAL A 86 4.68 8.90 -0.46
CA VAL A 86 5.24 10.26 -0.49
C VAL A 86 6.77 10.22 -0.56
N LEU A 87 7.42 9.30 0.16
CA LEU A 87 8.86 9.13 0.09
C LEU A 87 9.31 8.73 -1.32
N PHE A 88 8.61 7.79 -1.95
CA PHE A 88 8.85 7.38 -3.33
C PHE A 88 8.71 8.56 -4.30
N TRP A 89 7.59 9.29 -4.26
CA TRP A 89 7.38 10.46 -5.11
C TRP A 89 8.41 11.57 -4.85
N GLY A 90 8.76 11.81 -3.60
CA GLY A 90 9.78 12.79 -3.22
C GLY A 90 11.14 12.46 -3.83
N ALA A 91 11.55 11.18 -3.81
CA ALA A 91 12.78 10.75 -4.45
C ALA A 91 12.72 10.84 -5.99
N GLU A 92 11.62 10.38 -6.60
CA GLU A 92 11.42 10.45 -8.05
C GLU A 92 11.44 11.90 -8.55
N LEU A 93 10.66 12.78 -7.93
CA LEU A 93 10.60 14.20 -8.28
C LEU A 93 11.89 14.93 -7.92
N GLY A 94 12.53 14.59 -6.80
CA GLY A 94 13.82 15.15 -6.41
C GLY A 94 14.89 14.91 -7.47
N PHE A 95 14.96 13.67 -7.99
CA PHE A 95 15.89 13.35 -9.08
C PHE A 95 15.52 14.01 -10.40
N LEU A 96 14.22 14.10 -10.73
CA LEU A 96 13.76 14.81 -11.92
C LEU A 96 14.25 16.27 -11.94
N HIS A 97 14.15 16.96 -10.81
CA HIS A 97 14.53 18.38 -10.69
C HIS A 97 16.04 18.59 -10.47
N ALA A 98 16.73 17.66 -9.82
CA ALA A 98 18.17 17.74 -9.60
C ALA A 98 18.98 17.52 -10.88
N TRP A 99 18.45 16.77 -11.86
CA TRP A 99 19.09 16.54 -13.16
C TRP A 99 18.16 16.83 -14.37
N PRO A 100 17.87 18.10 -14.67
CA PRO A 100 16.94 18.47 -15.76
C PRO A 100 17.38 17.99 -17.15
N GLY A 101 18.69 17.85 -17.37
CA GLY A 101 19.26 17.36 -18.63
C GLY A 101 19.22 15.84 -18.80
N TRP A 102 18.79 15.08 -17.78
CA TRP A 102 18.72 13.63 -17.81
C TRP A 102 17.33 13.15 -17.37
N PRO A 103 16.35 13.08 -18.29
CA PRO A 103 14.97 12.71 -17.95
C PRO A 103 14.83 11.34 -17.28
N ALA A 104 15.76 10.41 -17.54
CA ALA A 104 15.74 9.10 -16.92
C ALA A 104 16.19 9.09 -15.44
N ALA A 105 16.77 10.19 -14.93
CA ALA A 105 17.15 10.34 -13.51
C ALA A 105 15.97 10.07 -12.57
N ARG A 106 14.74 10.47 -12.96
CA ARG A 106 13.52 10.23 -12.18
C ARG A 106 13.31 8.74 -11.88
N TYR A 107 13.65 7.85 -12.81
CA TYR A 107 13.46 6.40 -12.62
C TYR A 107 14.48 5.84 -11.64
N VAL A 108 15.70 6.41 -11.60
CA VAL A 108 16.70 6.07 -10.58
C VAL A 108 16.22 6.52 -9.19
N GLY A 109 15.77 7.77 -9.08
CA GLY A 109 15.18 8.30 -7.85
C GLY A 109 13.97 7.47 -7.39
N GLY A 110 13.09 7.12 -8.32
CA GLY A 110 11.93 6.27 -8.07
C GLY A 110 12.30 4.87 -7.60
N ALA A 111 13.29 4.22 -8.23
CA ALA A 111 13.77 2.90 -7.82
C ALA A 111 14.36 2.92 -6.40
N LEU A 112 15.19 3.93 -6.09
CA LEU A 112 15.73 4.13 -4.74
C LEU A 112 14.63 4.43 -3.72
N GLY A 113 13.68 5.29 -4.08
CA GLY A 113 12.52 5.64 -3.27
C GLY A 113 11.63 4.44 -2.95
N LEU A 114 11.36 3.57 -3.93
CA LEU A 114 10.62 2.32 -3.73
C LEU A 114 11.39 1.35 -2.83
N ALA A 115 12.69 1.17 -3.05
CA ALA A 115 13.52 0.30 -2.22
C ALA A 115 13.55 0.75 -0.75
N ALA A 116 13.78 2.04 -0.51
CA ALA A 116 13.72 2.63 0.82
C ALA A 116 12.31 2.55 1.42
N GLY A 117 11.29 2.83 0.61
CA GLY A 117 9.89 2.74 0.98
C GLY A 117 9.50 1.36 1.50
N TYR A 118 9.86 0.28 0.79
CA TYR A 118 9.61 -1.08 1.26
C TYR A 118 10.36 -1.40 2.56
N ALA A 119 11.61 -0.99 2.69
CA ALA A 119 12.40 -1.20 3.91
C ALA A 119 11.77 -0.49 5.12
N PHE A 120 11.36 0.77 4.96
CA PHE A 120 10.68 1.51 6.01
C PHE A 120 9.28 1.00 6.29
N LYS A 121 8.50 0.60 5.26
CA LYS A 121 7.16 0.05 5.44
C LYS A 121 7.18 -1.13 6.40
N TYR A 122 8.10 -2.08 6.18
CA TYR A 122 8.23 -3.25 7.05
C TYR A 122 8.54 -2.86 8.50
N GLN A 123 9.47 -1.94 8.71
CA GLN A 123 9.86 -1.50 10.05
C GLN A 123 8.75 -0.72 10.76
N LEU A 124 8.07 0.19 10.05
CA LEU A 124 6.97 0.99 10.57
C LEU A 124 5.79 0.10 10.96
N ASP A 125 5.41 -0.83 10.09
CA ASP A 125 4.30 -1.75 10.37
C ASP A 125 4.59 -2.63 11.57
N ARG A 126 5.81 -3.18 11.63
CA ARG A 126 6.25 -4.02 12.77
C ARG A 126 6.23 -3.25 14.09
N ARG A 127 6.66 -1.98 14.08
CA ARG A 127 6.86 -1.18 15.30
C ARG A 127 5.61 -0.43 15.76
N PHE A 128 4.70 -0.10 14.85
CA PHE A 128 3.56 0.78 15.16
C PHE A 128 2.21 0.15 14.81
N ALA A 129 2.07 -0.44 13.62
CA ALA A 129 0.78 -0.99 13.20
C ALA A 129 0.45 -2.30 13.93
N PHE A 130 1.42 -3.19 14.08
CA PHE A 130 1.24 -4.54 14.61
C PHE A 130 1.99 -4.82 15.92
N ALA A 131 2.45 -3.77 16.59
CA ALA A 131 3.11 -3.87 17.89
C ALA A 131 2.18 -4.32 19.03
#